data_AF-A0A3E3EFN5-F1
#
_entry.id   AF-A0A3E3EFN5-F1
#
_cell.length_a   1.000
_cell.length_b   1.000
_cell.length_c   1.000
_cell.angle_alpha   90.00
_cell.angle_beta   90.00
_cell.angle_gamma   90.00
#
_symmetry.space_group_name_H-M   'P 1'
#
loop_
_entity.id
_entity.type
_entity.pdbx_description
1 polymer ?
#
loop_
_entity_poly.entity_id
_entity_poly.type
_entity_poly.pdbx_seq_one_letter_code
_entity_poly.pdbx_strand_id
1 'polypeptide(L)'
;MEKSEITEILKFMNALYPNRKLQIDSVTKDVWYNMLCEYSLTDVKNAITKLASSNTYIPNLPEIVKSIQPSLRFEIETLSNNYAIYVRSPNAMYPFKFKDKKMANEFLAKLKNYNLDEDTVRDMYAEHINSNYERIVTTITLNNRFSYK
;
A
#
# COMPACT_ATOMS: atom_id res chain seq x y z
N MET A 1 6.02 4.70 -4.29
CA MET A 1 7.26 4.22 -4.95
C MET A 1 8.38 5.25 -4.83
N GLU A 2 9.62 4.81 -4.91
CA GLU A 2 10.83 5.63 -4.97
C GLU A 2 11.09 6.17 -6.38
N LYS A 3 11.78 7.31 -6.47
CA LYS A 3 12.11 7.94 -7.77
C LYS A 3 13.01 7.06 -8.64
N SER A 4 13.84 6.22 -8.02
CA SER A 4 14.69 5.23 -8.69
C SER A 4 13.86 4.22 -9.50
N GLU A 5 12.69 3.82 -9.00
CA GLU A 5 11.79 2.83 -9.61
C GLU A 5 11.17 3.32 -10.93
N ILE A 6 11.10 4.64 -11.17
CA ILE A 6 10.61 5.20 -12.44
C ILE A 6 11.49 4.78 -13.62
N THR A 7 12.80 4.64 -13.41
CA THR A 7 13.71 4.16 -14.46
C THR A 7 13.35 2.73 -14.87
N GLU A 8 12.90 1.91 -13.92
CA GLU A 8 12.47 0.54 -14.16
C GLU A 8 11.15 0.50 -14.95
N ILE A 9 10.19 1.35 -14.61
CA ILE A 9 8.91 1.47 -15.34
C ILE A 9 9.14 1.87 -16.79
N LEU A 10 9.97 2.89 -17.04
CA LEU A 10 10.25 3.36 -18.40
C LEU A 10 11.00 2.30 -19.23
N LYS A 11 11.94 1.57 -18.63
CA LYS A 11 12.61 0.43 -19.28
C LYS A 11 11.64 -0.71 -19.59
N PHE A 12 10.75 -1.02 -18.65
CA PHE A 12 9.72 -2.04 -18.83
C PHE A 12 8.80 -1.69 -20.02
N MET A 13 8.36 -0.43 -20.13
CA MET A 13 7.58 0.01 -21.29
C MET A 13 8.36 -0.07 -22.60
N ASN A 14 9.62 0.37 -22.63
CA ASN A 14 10.45 0.26 -23.83
C ASN A 14 10.68 -1.19 -24.29
N ALA A 15 10.66 -2.15 -23.36
CA ALA A 15 10.74 -3.57 -23.69
C ALA A 15 9.43 -4.09 -24.31
N LEU A 16 8.28 -3.62 -23.84
CA LEU A 16 6.97 -3.98 -24.41
C LEU A 16 6.71 -3.34 -25.78
N TYR A 17 7.27 -2.16 -26.03
CA TYR A 17 7.08 -1.39 -27.27
C TYR A 17 8.41 -1.13 -28.00
N PRO A 18 9.03 -2.15 -28.63
CA PRO A 18 10.38 -2.03 -29.19
C PRO A 18 10.51 -0.96 -30.29
N ASN A 19 9.40 -0.65 -30.98
CA ASN A 19 9.36 0.30 -32.10
C ASN A 19 9.14 1.76 -31.67
N ARG A 20 8.85 2.03 -30.40
CA ARG A 20 8.71 3.40 -29.86
C ARG A 20 9.28 3.45 -28.46
N LYS A 21 10.44 4.09 -28.32
CA LYS A 21 11.12 4.23 -27.04
C LYS A 21 10.78 5.57 -26.39
N LEU A 22 10.33 5.52 -25.16
CA LEU A 22 10.26 6.65 -24.26
C LEU A 22 11.68 7.12 -23.93
N GLN A 23 11.85 8.44 -23.82
CA GLN A 23 13.08 9.04 -23.32
C GLN A 23 13.22 8.72 -21.84
N ILE A 24 14.46 8.47 -21.41
CA ILE A 24 14.80 8.16 -20.02
C ILE A 24 15.75 9.25 -19.51
N ASP A 25 15.24 10.47 -19.45
CA ASP A 25 15.94 11.65 -18.92
C ASP A 25 15.34 12.10 -17.57
N SER A 26 15.93 13.12 -16.96
CA SER A 26 15.50 13.64 -15.67
C SER A 26 14.08 14.21 -15.71
N VAL A 27 13.74 14.98 -16.75
CA VAL A 27 12.43 15.63 -16.88
C VAL A 27 11.31 14.59 -16.97
N THR A 28 11.49 13.59 -17.81
CA THR A 28 10.53 12.48 -17.96
C THR A 28 10.37 11.75 -16.63
N LYS A 29 11.48 11.44 -15.94
CA LYS A 29 11.42 10.76 -14.64
C LYS A 29 10.67 11.58 -13.59
N ASP A 30 10.85 12.90 -13.57
CA ASP A 30 10.21 13.79 -12.61
C ASP A 30 8.69 13.86 -12.83
N VAL A 31 8.27 14.02 -14.08
CA VAL A 31 6.84 14.03 -14.44
C VAL A 31 6.17 12.70 -14.08
N TRP A 32 6.83 11.58 -14.41
CA TRP A 32 6.31 10.25 -14.10
C TRP A 32 6.26 9.99 -12.60
N TYR A 33 7.30 10.38 -11.86
CA TYR A 33 7.32 10.27 -10.40
C TYR A 33 6.15 11.02 -9.76
N ASN A 34 5.92 12.28 -10.14
CA ASN A 34 4.84 13.08 -9.56
C ASN A 34 3.45 12.49 -9.77
N MET A 35 3.24 11.73 -10.84
CA MET A 35 1.94 11.11 -11.15
C MET A 35 1.81 9.69 -10.59
N LEU A 36 2.93 9.04 -10.23
CA LEU A 36 2.95 7.62 -9.84
C LEU A 36 3.45 7.36 -8.42
N CYS A 37 3.96 8.38 -7.72
CA CYS A 37 4.60 8.22 -6.41
C CYS A 37 3.71 7.57 -5.35
N GLU A 38 2.39 7.76 -5.46
CA GLU A 38 1.39 7.18 -4.55
C GLU A 38 1.04 5.71 -4.85
N TYR A 39 1.51 5.15 -5.97
CA TYR A 39 1.25 3.77 -6.36
C TYR A 39 2.47 2.87 -6.14
N SER A 40 2.22 1.55 -6.07
CA SER A 40 3.27 0.54 -6.08
C SER A 40 3.84 0.34 -7.48
N LEU A 41 5.11 -0.07 -7.56
CA LEU A 41 5.74 -0.47 -8.82
C LEU A 41 4.95 -1.59 -9.51
N THR A 42 4.48 -2.56 -8.72
CA THR A 42 3.71 -3.72 -9.18
C THR A 42 2.39 -3.29 -9.81
N ASP A 43 1.60 -2.45 -9.16
CA ASP A 43 0.29 -2.01 -9.68
C ASP A 43 0.45 -1.22 -10.98
N VAL A 44 1.49 -0.38 -11.08
CA VAL A 44 1.82 0.35 -12.30
C VAL A 44 2.20 -0.61 -13.43
N LYS A 45 3.08 -1.59 -13.18
CA LYS A 45 3.45 -2.59 -14.21
C LYS A 45 2.26 -3.44 -14.65
N ASN A 46 1.37 -3.80 -13.73
CA ASN A 46 0.15 -4.55 -14.03
C ASN A 46 -0.80 -3.72 -14.92
N ALA A 47 -0.98 -2.44 -14.60
CA ALA A 47 -1.76 -1.52 -15.44
C ALA A 47 -1.18 -1.40 -16.86
N ILE A 48 0.13 -1.22 -16.97
CA ILE A 48 0.83 -1.16 -18.26
C ILE A 48 0.64 -2.46 -19.04
N THR A 49 0.79 -3.61 -18.39
CA THR A 49 0.63 -4.93 -19.02
C THR A 49 -0.79 -5.13 -19.56
N LYS A 50 -1.81 -4.72 -18.79
CA LYS A 50 -3.21 -4.77 -19.20
C LYS A 50 -3.51 -3.85 -20.38
N LEU A 51 -2.90 -2.66 -20.41
CA LEU A 51 -3.03 -1.75 -21.55
C LEU A 51 -2.30 -2.31 -22.78
N ALA A 52 -1.13 -2.92 -22.60
CA ALA A 52 -0.36 -3.52 -23.68
C ALA A 52 -1.04 -4.72 -24.33
N SER A 53 -1.83 -5.50 -23.57
CA SER A 53 -2.60 -6.62 -24.14
C SER A 53 -3.80 -6.17 -24.97
N SER A 54 -4.26 -4.92 -24.80
CA SER A 54 -5.46 -4.38 -25.45
C SER A 54 -5.17 -3.28 -26.48
N ASN A 55 -3.97 -2.69 -26.48
CA ASN A 55 -3.60 -1.59 -27.37
C ASN A 55 -2.27 -1.84 -28.07
N THR A 56 -2.23 -1.53 -29.37
CA THR A 56 -0.99 -1.59 -30.18
C THR A 56 -0.07 -0.38 -29.93
N TYR A 57 -0.64 0.72 -29.43
CA TYR A 57 0.09 1.96 -29.17
C TYR A 57 0.57 2.02 -27.73
N ILE A 58 1.73 2.67 -27.54
CA ILE A 58 2.26 2.93 -26.21
C ILE A 58 1.28 3.83 -25.43
N PRO A 59 0.77 3.39 -24.27
CA PRO A 59 -0.18 4.17 -23.49
C PRO A 59 0.51 5.40 -22.91
N ASN A 60 -0.21 6.52 -22.85
CA ASN A 60 0.28 7.71 -22.19
C ASN A 60 0.11 7.61 -20.66
N LEU A 61 0.81 8.48 -19.93
CA LEU A 61 0.83 8.47 -18.47
C LEU A 61 -0.58 8.60 -17.84
N PRO A 62 -1.48 9.50 -18.30
CA PRO A 62 -2.87 9.52 -17.84
C PRO A 62 -3.65 8.21 -18.02
N GLU A 63 -3.47 7.51 -19.15
CA GLU A 63 -4.11 6.21 -19.40
C GLU A 63 -3.62 5.16 -18.41
N ILE A 64 -2.31 5.13 -18.15
CA ILE A 64 -1.71 4.25 -17.15
C ILE A 64 -2.33 4.52 -15.79
N VAL A 65 -2.32 5.77 -15.32
CA VAL A 65 -2.88 6.17 -14.01
C VAL A 65 -4.34 5.73 -13.86
N LYS A 66 -5.17 5.94 -14.89
CA LYS A 66 -6.58 5.50 -14.88
C LYS A 66 -6.75 3.98 -14.82
N SER A 67 -5.79 3.22 -15.36
CA SER A 67 -5.83 1.76 -15.38
C SER A 67 -5.22 1.12 -14.12
N ILE A 68 -4.59 1.89 -13.24
CA ILE A 68 -4.04 1.37 -11.99
C ILE A 68 -5.20 0.93 -11.09
N GLN A 69 -5.15 -0.35 -10.70
CA GLN A 69 -5.99 -0.88 -9.66
C GLN A 69 -5.08 -1.21 -8.47
N PRO A 70 -5.06 -0.35 -7.42
CA PRO A 70 -4.23 -0.61 -6.26
C PRO A 70 -4.56 -1.97 -5.66
N SER A 71 -3.54 -2.80 -5.49
CA SER A 71 -3.66 -4.11 -4.85
C SER A 71 -3.99 -4.00 -3.36
N LEU A 72 -3.64 -2.88 -2.73
CA LEU A 72 -4.04 -2.56 -1.36
C LEU A 72 -4.74 -1.20 -1.29
N ARG A 73 -5.79 -1.11 -0.47
CA ARG A 73 -6.48 0.13 -0.15
C ARG A 73 -6.50 0.34 1.36
N PHE A 74 -6.29 1.57 1.78
CA PHE A 74 -6.22 1.95 3.19
C PHE A 74 -7.38 2.88 3.54
N GLU A 75 -8.13 2.54 4.57
CA GLU A 75 -9.26 3.32 5.07
C GLU A 75 -9.11 3.52 6.59
N ILE A 76 -9.34 4.74 7.09
CA ILE A 76 -9.32 5.04 8.52
C ILE A 76 -10.73 5.35 9.00
N GLU A 77 -11.15 4.67 10.06
CA GLU A 77 -12.43 4.88 10.71
C GLU A 77 -12.23 5.32 12.17
N THR A 78 -13.00 6.32 12.59
CA THR A 78 -13.05 6.74 14.00
C THR A 78 -14.21 6.02 14.67
N LEU A 79 -13.90 5.16 15.64
CA LEU A 79 -14.87 4.47 16.48
C LEU A 79 -15.05 5.26 17.78
N SER A 80 -16.11 4.96 18.55
CA SER A 80 -16.53 5.73 19.73
C SER A 80 -15.38 6.10 20.68
N ASN A 81 -14.46 5.16 20.94
CA ASN A 81 -13.30 5.34 21.82
C ASN A 81 -11.98 4.83 21.21
N ASN A 82 -11.93 4.51 19.93
CA ASN A 82 -10.76 3.89 19.28
C ASN A 82 -10.69 4.30 17.80
N TYR A 83 -9.59 3.98 17.14
CA TYR A 83 -9.40 4.19 15.71
C TYR A 83 -9.12 2.85 15.04
N ALA A 84 -9.68 2.64 13.85
CA ALA A 84 -9.41 1.46 13.04
C ALA A 84 -8.80 1.86 11.70
N ILE A 85 -7.77 1.14 11.28
CA ILE A 85 -7.24 1.21 9.92
C ILE A 85 -7.55 -0.11 9.24
N TYR A 86 -8.36 -0.04 8.19
CA TYR A 86 -8.68 -1.17 7.34
C TYR A 86 -7.71 -1.19 6.16
N VAL A 87 -6.91 -2.26 6.10
CA VAL A 87 -6.13 -2.58 4.91
C VAL A 87 -6.92 -3.60 4.10
N ARG A 88 -7.37 -3.22 2.90
CA ARG A 88 -8.17 -4.06 2.01
C ARG A 88 -7.34 -4.53 0.84
N SER A 89 -7.26 -5.84 0.63
CA SER A 89 -6.83 -6.45 -0.62
C SER A 89 -8.06 -6.87 -1.44
N PRO A 90 -7.92 -7.35 -2.69
CA PRO A 90 -9.03 -7.95 -3.43
C PRO A 90 -9.68 -9.14 -2.70
N ASN A 91 -8.92 -9.85 -1.86
CA ASN A 91 -9.33 -11.12 -1.27
C ASN A 91 -9.62 -11.02 0.24
N ALA A 92 -9.19 -9.97 0.92
CA ALA A 92 -9.22 -9.87 2.38
C ALA A 92 -9.34 -8.43 2.89
N MET A 93 -9.68 -8.32 4.18
CA MET A 93 -9.70 -7.07 4.93
C MET A 93 -9.06 -7.27 6.30
N TYR A 94 -8.05 -6.46 6.61
CA TYR A 94 -7.26 -6.52 7.84
C TYR A 94 -7.52 -5.28 8.72
N PRO A 95 -8.31 -5.39 9.80
CA PRO A 95 -8.65 -4.26 10.67
C PRO A 95 -7.63 -4.07 11.81
N PHE A 96 -6.75 -3.09 11.69
CA PHE A 96 -5.81 -2.70 12.76
C PHE A 96 -6.47 -1.72 13.72
N LYS A 97 -6.50 -2.02 15.02
CA LYS A 97 -7.17 -1.20 16.04
C LYS A 97 -6.17 -0.45 16.90
N PHE A 98 -6.42 0.83 17.12
CA PHE A 98 -5.57 1.74 17.88
C PHE A 98 -6.39 2.46 18.93
N LYS A 99 -5.77 2.75 20.07
CA LYS A 99 -6.40 3.46 21.18
C LYS A 99 -6.62 4.94 20.88
N ASP A 100 -5.74 5.54 20.08
CA ASP A 100 -5.78 6.96 19.77
C ASP A 100 -5.42 7.24 18.31
N LYS A 101 -5.76 8.47 17.90
CA LYS A 101 -5.61 8.95 16.53
C LYS A 101 -4.14 9.05 16.11
N LYS A 102 -3.24 9.36 17.06
CA LYS A 102 -1.83 9.57 16.77
C LYS A 102 -1.20 8.24 16.34
N MET A 103 -1.42 7.17 17.11
CA MET A 103 -0.95 5.83 16.77
C MET A 103 -1.50 5.34 15.43
N ALA A 104 -2.80 5.56 15.17
CA ALA A 104 -3.40 5.22 13.88
C ALA A 104 -2.70 5.98 12.74
N ASN A 105 -2.57 7.31 12.84
CA ASN A 105 -1.93 8.10 11.79
C ASN A 105 -0.47 7.72 11.54
N GLU A 106 0.31 7.44 12.58
CA GLU A 106 1.69 6.96 12.46
C GLU A 106 1.75 5.62 11.73
N PHE A 107 0.83 4.71 12.04
CA PHE A 107 0.73 3.42 11.35
C PHE A 107 0.30 3.58 9.89
N LEU A 108 -0.68 4.43 9.60
CA LEU A 108 -1.13 4.72 8.24
C LEU A 108 0.00 5.30 7.38
N ALA A 109 0.81 6.19 7.94
CA ALA A 109 1.97 6.76 7.26
C ALA A 109 3.00 5.66 6.92
N LYS A 110 3.25 4.73 7.84
CA LYS A 110 4.10 3.56 7.56
C LYS A 110 3.53 2.74 6.41
N LEU A 111 2.26 2.34 6.49
CA LEU A 111 1.61 1.54 5.43
C LEU A 111 1.71 2.17 4.05
N LYS A 112 1.57 3.50 3.94
CA LYS A 112 1.66 4.23 2.67
C LYS A 112 3.09 4.37 2.14
N ASN A 113 4.07 4.41 3.02
CA ASN A 113 5.48 4.56 2.64
C ASN A 113 6.12 3.24 2.22
N TYR A 114 5.53 2.10 2.60
CA TYR A 114 6.00 0.78 2.19
C TYR A 114 5.19 0.27 1.00
N ASN A 115 5.89 -0.24 -0.01
CA ASN A 115 5.28 -1.02 -1.06
C ASN A 115 4.96 -2.43 -0.52
N LEU A 116 3.89 -2.54 0.27
CA LEU A 116 3.49 -3.77 0.94
C LEU A 116 2.74 -4.69 -0.02
N ASP A 117 3.02 -5.99 0.07
CA ASP A 117 2.17 -7.03 -0.52
C ASP A 117 1.17 -7.56 0.52
N GLU A 118 0.20 -8.34 0.04
CA GLU A 118 -0.87 -8.89 0.88
C GLU A 118 -0.33 -9.84 1.97
N ASP A 119 0.72 -10.62 1.66
CA ASP A 119 1.34 -11.54 2.62
C ASP A 119 2.00 -10.77 3.79
N THR A 120 2.71 -9.70 3.50
CA THR A 120 3.31 -8.83 4.52
C THR A 120 2.24 -8.19 5.39
N VAL A 121 1.14 -7.71 4.80
CA VAL A 121 0.01 -7.15 5.57
C VAL A 121 -0.62 -8.21 6.47
N ARG A 122 -0.78 -9.45 5.98
CA ARG A 122 -1.32 -10.56 6.77
C ARG A 122 -0.44 -10.87 7.98
N ASP A 123 0.88 -10.90 7.79
CA ASP A 123 1.83 -11.17 8.87
C ASP A 123 1.83 -10.03 9.91
N MET A 124 1.85 -8.78 9.46
CA MET A 124 1.68 -7.60 10.34
C MET A 124 0.38 -7.65 11.13
N TYR A 125 -0.72 -8.10 10.51
CA TYR A 125 -2.00 -8.24 11.18
C TYR A 125 -1.98 -9.33 12.25
N ALA A 126 -1.36 -10.49 11.96
CA ALA A 126 -1.20 -11.57 12.94
C ALA A 126 -0.41 -11.10 14.18
N GLU A 127 0.70 -10.37 13.99
CA GLU A 127 1.46 -9.76 15.08
C GLU A 127 0.64 -8.73 15.87
N HIS A 128 -0.15 -7.91 15.19
CA HIS A 128 -1.02 -6.92 15.82
C HIS A 128 -2.09 -7.58 16.71
N ILE A 129 -2.68 -8.69 16.27
CA ILE A 129 -3.65 -9.44 17.08
C ILE A 129 -2.97 -10.10 18.29
N ASN A 130 -1.80 -10.73 18.10
CA ASN A 130 -1.09 -11.40 19.18
C ASN A 130 -0.65 -10.42 20.28
N SER A 131 -0.09 -9.27 19.91
CA SER A 131 0.31 -8.24 20.88
C SER A 131 -0.90 -7.65 21.66
N ASN A 132 -2.04 -7.49 20.99
CA ASN A 132 -3.28 -7.08 21.66
C ASN A 132 -3.78 -8.17 22.62
N TYR A 133 -3.70 -9.43 22.22
CA TYR A 133 -4.08 -10.57 23.06
C TYR A 133 -3.22 -10.62 24.34
N GLU A 134 -1.90 -10.51 24.24
CA GLU A 134 -0.99 -10.48 25.40
C GLU A 134 -1.29 -9.31 26.35
N ARG A 135 -1.60 -8.13 25.81
CA ARG A 135 -2.00 -6.97 26.63
C ARG A 135 -3.31 -7.21 27.38
N ILE A 136 -4.30 -7.82 26.72
CA ILE A 136 -5.60 -8.14 27.34
C ILE A 136 -5.40 -9.15 28.46
N VAL A 137 -4.68 -10.26 28.19
CA VAL A 137 -4.38 -11.29 29.19
C VAL A 137 -3.66 -10.70 30.39
N THR A 138 -2.62 -9.89 30.16
CA THR A 138 -1.87 -9.23 31.24
C THR A 138 -2.76 -8.30 32.08
N THR A 139 -3.64 -7.53 31.44
CA THR A 139 -4.57 -6.62 32.13
C THR A 139 -5.55 -7.38 33.01
N ILE A 140 -6.10 -8.49 32.51
CA ILE A 140 -6.99 -9.37 33.28
C ILE A 140 -6.25 -10.00 34.46
N THR A 141 -5.04 -10.52 34.25
CA THR A 141 -4.22 -11.10 35.33
C THR A 141 -3.87 -10.09 36.42
N LEU A 142 -3.54 -8.86 36.05
CA LEU A 142 -3.26 -7.79 37.02
C LEU A 142 -4.52 -7.42 37.80
N ASN A 143 -5.65 -7.16 37.13
CA ASN A 143 -6.90 -6.80 37.80
C ASN A 143 -7.38 -7.91 38.75
N ASN A 144 -7.24 -9.19 38.37
CA ASN A 144 -7.59 -10.31 39.24
C ASN A 144 -6.65 -10.47 40.45
N ARG A 145 -5.41 -9.96 40.40
CA ARG A 145 -4.50 -9.93 41.56
C ARG A 145 -4.83 -8.80 42.55
N PHE A 146 -5.51 -7.75 42.11
CA PHE A 146 -5.90 -6.61 42.96
C PHE A 146 -7.31 -6.74 43.56
N SER A 147 -8.16 -7.64 43.06
CA SER A 147 -9.51 -7.91 43.60
C SER A 147 -9.54 -8.84 44.83
N TYR A 148 -8.38 -9.34 45.29
CA TYR A 148 -8.24 -10.08 46.55
C TYR A 148 -7.39 -9.28 47.55
N LYS A 149 -7.87 -8.12 47.99
CA LYS A 149 -7.39 -7.42 49.20
C LYS A 149 -8.54 -6.69 49.87
#